data_AF-A0A2G2G9T5-F1
#
_entry.id   AF-A0A2G2G9T5-F1
#
_cell.length_a   1.000
_cell.length_b   1.000
_cell.length_c   1.000
_cell.angle_alpha   90.00
_cell.angle_beta   90.00
_cell.angle_gamma   90.00
#
_symmetry.space_group_name_H-M   'P 1'
#
loop_
_entity.id
_entity.type
_entity.pdbx_description
1 polymer ?
#
loop_
_entity_poly.entity_id
_entity_poly.type
_entity_poly.pdbx_seq_one_letter_code
_entity_poly.pdbx_strand_id
1 'polypeptide(L)'
;MEKIFESGLWATRFMVILAVVFGLVGAVILFVVASVDIFETAKFVVNTYMSHAHPATFHEDVVGGIIGAVDLYLIGVVMLLFSFGLYELFISEIDVAKDAEGEDNKILAIHSL
;
A
#
# COMPACT_ATOMS: atom_id res chain seq x y z
N MET A 1 36.56 -6.69 -11.46
CA MET A 1 35.59 -6.93 -10.36
C MET A 1 34.64 -5.75 -10.19
N GLU A 2 35.13 -4.51 -10.23
CA GLU A 2 34.31 -3.28 -10.17
C GLU A 2 33.13 -3.24 -11.17
N LYS A 3 33.34 -3.47 -12.47
CA LYS A 3 32.26 -3.47 -13.48
C LYS A 3 31.15 -4.52 -13.25
N ILE A 4 31.47 -5.64 -12.60
CA ILE A 4 30.46 -6.68 -12.28
C ILE A 4 29.66 -6.24 -11.05
N PHE A 5 30.32 -5.62 -10.06
CA PHE A 5 29.66 -5.03 -8.90
C PHE A 5 28.77 -3.84 -9.29
N GLU A 6 29.23 -2.97 -10.16
CA GLU A 6 28.49 -1.81 -10.66
C GLU A 6 27.26 -2.24 -11.47
N SER A 7 27.42 -3.23 -12.36
CA SER A 7 26.32 -3.83 -13.12
C SER A 7 25.33 -4.58 -12.21
N GLY A 8 25.84 -5.26 -11.17
CA GLY A 8 25.01 -5.91 -10.15
C GLY A 8 24.17 -4.90 -9.36
N LEU A 9 24.77 -3.79 -8.93
CA LEU A 9 24.09 -2.67 -8.25
C LEU A 9 23.03 -2.01 -9.15
N TRP A 10 23.29 -1.92 -10.44
CA TRP A 10 22.35 -1.36 -11.42
C TRP A 10 21.16 -2.31 -11.67
N ALA A 11 21.38 -3.63 -11.69
CA ALA A 11 20.32 -4.63 -11.80
C ALA A 11 19.37 -4.62 -10.59
N THR A 12 19.86 -4.27 -9.40
CA THR A 12 19.03 -4.15 -8.18
C THR A 12 17.93 -3.10 -8.34
N ARG A 13 18.19 -1.98 -9.05
CA ARG A 13 17.17 -0.95 -9.31
C ARG A 13 16.01 -1.49 -10.14
N PHE A 14 16.30 -2.27 -11.19
CA PHE A 14 15.25 -2.88 -12.02
C PHE A 14 14.41 -3.90 -11.24
N MET A 15 15.04 -4.69 -10.37
CA MET A 15 14.34 -5.64 -9.51
C MET A 15 13.41 -4.93 -8.52
N VAL A 16 13.86 -3.82 -7.93
CA VAL A 16 13.04 -3.06 -6.98
C VAL A 16 11.85 -2.39 -7.66
N ILE A 17 12.04 -1.78 -8.84
CA ILE A 17 10.92 -1.18 -9.60
C ILE A 17 9.84 -2.23 -9.87
N LEU A 18 10.25 -3.44 -10.26
CA LEU A 18 9.32 -4.54 -10.49
C LEU A 18 8.57 -4.94 -9.21
N ALA A 19 9.26 -5.03 -8.07
CA ALA A 19 8.65 -5.31 -6.77
C ALA A 19 7.64 -4.23 -6.36
N VAL A 20 7.95 -2.95 -6.58
CA VAL A 20 7.03 -1.82 -6.30
C VAL A 20 5.77 -1.91 -7.15
N VAL A 21 5.90 -2.17 -8.46
CA VAL A 21 4.75 -2.27 -9.37
C VAL A 21 3.83 -3.42 -8.96
N PHE A 22 4.38 -4.62 -8.72
CA PHE A 22 3.57 -5.76 -8.29
C PHE A 22 2.95 -5.56 -6.91
N GLY A 23 3.68 -4.92 -5.98
CA GLY A 23 3.15 -4.60 -4.65
C GLY A 23 1.98 -3.61 -4.71
N LEU A 24 2.07 -2.57 -5.55
CA LEU A 24 1.01 -1.59 -5.75
C LEU A 24 -0.23 -2.24 -6.40
N VAL A 25 -0.04 -3.03 -7.45
CA VAL A 25 -1.13 -3.79 -8.08
C VAL A 25 -1.80 -4.74 -7.08
N GLY A 26 -1.00 -5.49 -6.31
CA GLY A 26 -1.50 -6.40 -5.28
C GLY A 26 -2.31 -5.67 -4.22
N ALA A 27 -1.84 -4.52 -3.75
CA ALA A 27 -2.58 -3.72 -2.79
C ALA A 27 -3.92 -3.23 -3.35
N VAL A 28 -3.96 -2.73 -4.59
CA VAL A 28 -5.20 -2.31 -5.24
C VAL A 28 -6.20 -3.46 -5.33
N ILE A 29 -5.75 -4.66 -5.73
CA ILE A 29 -6.60 -5.85 -5.80
C ILE A 29 -7.17 -6.18 -4.41
N LEU A 30 -6.33 -6.23 -3.37
CA LEU A 30 -6.78 -6.51 -2.00
C LEU A 30 -7.78 -5.47 -1.48
N PHE A 31 -7.57 -4.20 -1.79
CA PHE A 31 -8.52 -3.13 -1.47
C PHE A 31 -9.89 -3.35 -2.11
N VAL A 32 -9.92 -3.75 -3.39
CA VAL A 32 -11.17 -4.05 -4.09
C VAL A 32 -11.88 -5.25 -3.46
N VAL A 33 -11.16 -6.34 -3.20
CA VAL A 33 -11.72 -7.55 -2.56
C VAL A 33 -12.28 -7.20 -1.17
N ALA A 34 -11.50 -6.51 -0.33
CA ALA A 34 -11.94 -6.12 1.00
C ALA A 34 -13.17 -5.19 0.98
N SER A 35 -13.26 -4.29 -0.01
CA SER A 35 -14.43 -3.42 -0.19
C SER A 35 -15.69 -4.21 -0.52
N VAL A 36 -15.56 -5.25 -1.35
CA VAL A 36 -16.67 -6.15 -1.69
C VAL A 36 -17.12 -6.95 -0.47
N ASP A 37 -16.19 -7.51 0.30
CA ASP A 37 -16.48 -8.31 1.49
C ASP A 37 -17.24 -7.51 2.57
N ILE A 38 -16.85 -6.25 2.79
CA ILE A 38 -17.56 -5.33 3.67
C ILE A 38 -18.98 -5.04 3.16
N PHE A 39 -19.15 -4.87 1.86
CA PHE A 39 -20.45 -4.58 1.27
C PHE A 39 -21.40 -5.77 1.37
N GLU A 40 -20.89 -6.99 1.17
CA GLU A 40 -21.66 -8.23 1.36
C GLU A 40 -22.06 -8.41 2.82
N THR A 41 -21.13 -8.19 3.76
CA THR A 41 -21.41 -8.26 5.20
C THR A 41 -22.45 -7.21 5.61
N ALA A 42 -22.36 -5.98 5.10
CA ALA A 42 -23.35 -4.93 5.36
C ALA A 42 -24.75 -5.30 4.83
N LYS A 43 -24.84 -5.86 3.62
CA LYS A 43 -26.12 -6.37 3.08
C LYS A 43 -26.71 -7.47 3.94
N PHE A 44 -25.89 -8.41 4.40
CA PHE A 44 -26.31 -9.49 5.29
C PHE A 44 -26.90 -8.96 6.60
N VAL A 45 -26.26 -7.93 7.18
CA VAL A 45 -26.74 -7.25 8.38
C VAL A 45 -28.11 -6.61 8.15
N VAL A 46 -28.22 -5.80 7.08
CA VAL A 46 -29.45 -5.07 6.75
C VAL A 46 -30.61 -6.02 6.48
N ASN A 47 -30.38 -7.09 5.70
CA ASN A 47 -31.42 -8.07 5.37
C ASN A 47 -31.93 -8.78 6.63
N THR A 48 -31.04 -9.17 7.54
CA THR A 48 -31.42 -9.87 8.77
C THR A 48 -32.13 -8.96 9.76
N TYR A 49 -31.74 -7.68 9.84
CA TYR A 49 -32.44 -6.70 10.68
C TYR A 49 -33.85 -6.41 10.13
N MET A 50 -34.02 -6.33 8.80
CA MET A 50 -35.35 -6.18 8.19
C MET A 50 -36.22 -7.44 8.33
N SER A 51 -35.64 -8.64 8.28
CA SER A 51 -36.40 -9.90 8.32
C SER A 51 -36.86 -10.33 9.73
N HIS A 52 -36.52 -9.58 10.79
CA HIS A 52 -36.93 -9.85 12.20
C HIS A 52 -36.64 -11.28 12.70
N ALA A 53 -35.80 -12.02 12.00
CA ALA A 53 -35.32 -13.31 12.45
C ALA A 53 -34.10 -13.01 13.33
N HIS A 54 -34.16 -13.37 14.61
CA HIS A 54 -32.99 -13.43 15.49
C HIS A 54 -32.45 -14.87 15.50
N PRO A 55 -31.63 -15.31 14.53
CA PRO A 55 -30.79 -16.48 14.72
C PRO A 55 -29.71 -16.15 15.76
N ALA A 56 -29.47 -17.08 16.68
CA ALA A 56 -28.48 -16.95 17.76
C ALA A 56 -27.03 -16.82 17.28
N THR A 57 -26.73 -17.11 16.01
CA THR A 57 -25.39 -17.03 15.39
C THR A 57 -25.13 -15.73 14.64
N PHE A 58 -26.09 -14.81 14.61
CA PHE A 58 -26.00 -13.60 13.79
C PHE A 58 -24.81 -12.69 14.16
N HIS A 59 -24.44 -12.63 15.44
CA HIS A 59 -23.29 -11.83 15.86
C HIS A 59 -21.97 -12.45 15.40
N GLU A 60 -21.87 -13.78 15.36
CA GLU A 60 -20.63 -14.47 14.99
C GLU A 60 -20.32 -14.30 13.51
N ASP A 61 -21.32 -14.48 12.63
CA ASP A 61 -21.15 -14.34 11.18
C ASP A 61 -20.83 -12.89 10.76
N VAL A 62 -21.49 -11.91 11.40
CA VAL A 62 -21.26 -10.49 11.12
C VAL A 62 -19.88 -10.05 11.60
N VAL A 63 -19.49 -10.44 12.81
CA VAL A 63 -18.17 -10.11 13.36
C VAL A 63 -17.07 -10.82 12.55
N GLY A 64 -17.28 -12.07 12.16
CA GLY A 64 -16.36 -12.82 11.29
C GLY A 64 -16.15 -12.14 9.94
N GLY A 65 -17.24 -11.74 9.26
CA GLY A 65 -17.17 -11.01 7.99
C GLY A 65 -16.44 -9.67 8.08
N ILE A 66 -16.68 -8.90 9.15
CA ILE A 66 -15.98 -7.63 9.40
C ILE A 66 -14.49 -7.87 9.68
N ILE A 67 -14.14 -8.83 10.55
CA ILE A 67 -12.74 -9.12 10.89
C ILE A 67 -11.97 -9.58 9.65
N GLY A 68 -12.55 -10.46 8.83
CA GLY A 68 -11.94 -10.93 7.58
C GLY A 68 -11.68 -9.79 6.59
N ALA A 69 -12.66 -8.90 6.40
CA ALA A 69 -12.48 -7.75 5.52
C ALA A 69 -11.44 -6.75 6.06
N VAL A 70 -11.40 -6.53 7.38
CA VAL A 70 -10.39 -5.68 8.03
C VAL A 70 -8.99 -6.27 7.87
N ASP A 71 -8.81 -7.58 8.01
CA ASP A 71 -7.52 -8.25 7.79
C ASP A 71 -7.01 -8.01 6.37
N LEU A 72 -7.86 -8.17 5.35
CA LEU A 72 -7.52 -7.90 3.96
C LEU A 72 -7.13 -6.43 3.73
N TYR A 73 -7.83 -5.48 4.37
CA TYR A 73 -7.44 -4.06 4.35
C TYR A 73 -6.08 -3.83 4.98
N LEU A 74 -5.79 -4.45 6.13
CA LEU A 74 -4.51 -4.31 6.81
C LEU A 74 -3.37 -4.84 5.94
N ILE A 75 -3.54 -6.02 5.32
CA ILE A 75 -2.55 -6.56 4.37
C ILE A 75 -2.39 -5.62 3.16
N GLY A 76 -3.48 -5.10 2.61
CA GLY A 76 -3.44 -4.14 1.50
C GLY A 76 -2.68 -2.85 1.84
N VAL A 77 -2.91 -2.29 3.03
CA VAL A 77 -2.19 -1.10 3.52
C VAL A 77 -0.70 -1.41 3.74
N VAL A 78 -0.38 -2.56 4.34
CA VAL A 78 1.02 -3.00 4.52
C VAL A 78 1.72 -3.17 3.17
N MET A 79 1.03 -3.73 2.17
CA MET A 79 1.55 -3.84 0.80
C MET A 79 1.80 -2.48 0.15
N LEU A 80 0.91 -1.49 0.36
CA LEU A 80 1.12 -0.11 -0.09
C LEU A 80 2.32 0.53 0.59
N LEU A 81 2.39 0.47 1.93
CA LEU A 81 3.50 1.01 2.70
C LEU A 81 4.83 0.36 2.32
N PHE A 82 4.84 -0.95 2.09
CA PHE A 82 6.01 -1.67 1.62
C PHE A 82 6.44 -1.21 0.22
N SER A 83 5.49 -1.06 -0.72
CA SER A 83 5.78 -0.61 -2.08
C SER A 83 6.30 0.83 -2.10
N PHE A 84 5.69 1.72 -1.33
CA PHE A 84 6.16 3.10 -1.21
C PHE A 84 7.50 3.19 -0.47
N GLY A 85 7.71 2.40 0.59
CA GLY A 85 8.99 2.35 1.30
C GLY A 85 10.14 1.84 0.43
N LEU A 86 9.89 0.84 -0.43
CA LEU A 86 10.87 0.39 -1.43
C LEU A 86 11.13 1.46 -2.50
N TYR A 87 10.08 2.17 -2.94
CA TYR A 87 10.22 3.27 -3.90
C TYR A 87 11.08 4.39 -3.33
N GLU A 88 10.79 4.84 -2.11
CA GLU A 88 11.50 5.92 -1.44
C GLU A 88 12.98 5.56 -1.17
N LEU A 89 13.24 4.34 -0.68
CA LEU A 89 14.59 3.91 -0.31
C LEU A 89 15.52 3.71 -1.53
N PHE A 90 14.99 3.25 -2.67
CA PHE A 90 15.83 2.79 -3.79
C PHE A 90 15.70 3.60 -5.07
N ILE A 91 14.59 4.31 -5.29
CA ILE A 91 14.33 5.05 -6.52
C ILE A 91 14.56 6.53 -6.30
N SER A 92 13.72 7.17 -5.50
CA SER A 92 13.77 8.62 -5.25
C SER A 92 12.82 8.99 -4.12
N GLU A 93 13.16 10.03 -3.38
CA GLU A 93 12.20 10.72 -2.51
C GLU A 93 11.05 11.26 -3.37
N ILE A 94 9.82 11.24 -2.84
CA ILE A 94 8.65 11.67 -3.59
C ILE A 94 8.72 13.20 -3.77
N ASP A 95 9.27 13.67 -4.90
CA ASP A 95 9.41 15.09 -5.23
C ASP A 95 8.08 15.85 -5.29
N VAL A 96 6.96 15.13 -5.45
CA VAL A 96 5.60 15.71 -5.40
C VAL A 96 5.25 16.32 -4.03
N ALA A 97 6.01 15.97 -2.97
CA ALA A 97 5.92 16.58 -1.64
C ALA A 97 6.90 17.76 -1.45
N LYS A 98 7.84 17.98 -2.37
CA LYS A 98 8.86 19.04 -2.30
C LYS A 98 8.48 20.32 -3.03
N ASP A 99 7.39 20.32 -3.80
CA ASP A 99 6.99 21.44 -4.67
C ASP A 99 6.35 22.63 -3.93
N ALA A 100 6.66 22.80 -2.64
CA ALA A 100 6.44 24.05 -1.90
C ALA A 100 7.74 24.76 -1.51
N GLU A 101 8.89 24.09 -1.52
CA GLU A 101 10.18 24.67 -1.12
C GLU A 101 11.30 24.15 -2.03
N GLY A 102 11.10 24.34 -3.33
CA GLY A 102 12.12 24.20 -4.38
C GLY A 102 13.24 25.22 -4.27
N GLU A 103 13.93 25.28 -3.14
CA GLU A 103 15.21 25.95 -3.01
C GLU A 103 16.25 24.95 -2.49
N ASP A 104 16.89 24.26 -3.45
CA ASP A 104 18.32 23.99 -3.34
C ASP A 104 19.00 25.35 -3.09
N ASN A 105 19.07 25.76 -1.82
CA ASN A 105 19.75 26.97 -1.40
C ASN A 105 21.26 26.72 -1.55
N LYS A 106 21.73 26.75 -2.82
CA LYS A 106 23.12 26.84 -3.26
C LYS A 106 23.73 28.20 -2.87
N ILE A 107 23.43 28.69 -1.67
CA ILE A 107 24.02 29.89 -1.06
C ILE A 107 25.39 29.57 -0.42
N LEU A 108 25.74 28.29 -0.22
CA LEU A 108 27.02 27.87 0.37
C LEU A 108 28.05 27.35 -0.65
N ALA A 109 27.90 27.65 -1.93
CA ALA A 109 28.95 27.43 -2.92
C ALA A 109 29.88 28.65 -2.97
N ILE A 110 30.67 28.89 -1.91
CA ILE A 110 31.79 29.83 -1.98
C ILE A 110 32.88 29.17 -2.82
N HIS A 111 32.98 29.60 -4.08
CA HIS A 111 34.15 29.36 -4.91
C HIS A 111 35.33 30.10 -4.28
N SER A 112 36.24 29.34 -3.66
CA SER A 112 37.58 29.83 -3.33
C SER A 112 38.32 30.08 -4.65
N LEU A 113 38.80 31.31 -4.86
CA LEU A 113 39.84 31.69 -5.81
C LEU A 113 40.87 32.53 -5.07
#